data_AF-A0A1C3ZN49-F1
#
_entry.id   AF-A0A1C3ZN49-F1
#
_cell.length_a   1.000
_cell.length_b   1.000
_cell.length_c   1.000
_cell.angle_alpha   90.00
_cell.angle_beta   90.00
_cell.angle_gamma   90.00
#
_symmetry.space_group_name_H-M   'P 1'
#
loop_
_entity.id
_entity.type
_entity.pdbx_description
1 polymer ?
#
loop_
_entity_poly.entity_id
_entity_poly.type
_entity_poly.pdbx_seq_one_letter_code
_entity_poly.pdbx_strand_id
1 'polypeptide(L)'
;MNLETLVTEHPQIKDLINQQPIFWRNPDYAQKAELPFSKADIFDAVARLERFAPYLAKVFPETAATNGIIESPLISLNEMQKTWEQQNQQDLAGSLYLKADNALPISGSIKSRGGIYEVLKFAEKIAITHGNLAYMDDYSILASAEFRQLFSDYSVIVASTGNLALSVGIVAATFGFKTTVYMSHDARQWKKDKLRENGVTVKEFNTNFSSVMPKARAAAAADPNCHFVDDEGSNDLFLGYAVAAVRLQKQLKDQQIKVDQEHPVIVYLPAGVGGSPSGVTFGLKTILGPNVHAIFCEPTHVPSVTLGMMTQLNNRISVYDIGLDGLTAADGLAVGRPSRLAGKIMRTLLFGSVTFPDNDIYRYVAQLQDTQGITVEPSAAAGFTGIAPTIKNMPAFNSNHATHIVWATGGSMMPQSEREANYAKGKELMIAPLIHA
;
A
#
# COMPACT_ATOMS: atom_id res chain seq x y z
N MET A 1 21.43 -15.15 15.35
CA MET A 1 20.98 -13.85 15.87
C MET A 1 20.51 -14.11 17.29
N ASN A 2 21.06 -13.45 18.30
CA ASN A 2 20.66 -13.69 19.69
C ASN A 2 19.59 -12.65 20.08
N LEU A 3 18.41 -13.12 20.48
CA LEU A 3 17.28 -12.28 20.88
C LEU A 3 17.63 -11.41 22.10
N GLU A 4 18.40 -11.92 23.06
CA GLU A 4 18.83 -11.17 24.23
C GLU A 4 19.71 -9.96 23.84
N THR A 5 20.58 -10.15 22.85
CA THR A 5 21.39 -9.06 22.29
C THR A 5 20.51 -8.00 21.63
N LEU A 6 19.56 -8.41 20.79
CA LEU A 6 18.62 -7.47 20.15
C LEU A 6 17.82 -6.67 21.16
N VAL A 7 17.30 -7.33 22.20
CA VAL A 7 16.55 -6.68 23.28
C VAL A 7 17.42 -5.72 24.11
N THR A 8 18.70 -6.05 24.28
CA THR A 8 19.65 -5.17 24.98
C THR A 8 19.98 -3.92 24.16
N GLU A 9 20.21 -4.09 22.86
CA GLU A 9 20.52 -2.99 21.93
C GLU A 9 19.28 -2.13 21.62
N HIS A 10 18.09 -2.74 21.60
CA HIS A 10 16.82 -2.10 21.26
C HIS A 10 15.73 -2.49 22.27
N PRO A 11 15.64 -1.79 23.42
CA PRO A 11 14.72 -2.16 24.50
C PRO A 11 13.23 -2.23 24.11
N GLN A 12 12.79 -1.41 23.15
CA GLN A 12 11.40 -1.41 22.63
C GLN A 12 11.02 -2.72 21.93
N ILE A 13 11.97 -3.61 21.61
CA ILE A 13 11.65 -4.97 21.15
C ILE A 13 10.85 -5.74 22.20
N LYS A 14 11.04 -5.47 23.51
CA LYS A 14 10.21 -6.09 24.56
C LYS A 14 8.74 -5.75 24.39
N ASP A 15 8.44 -4.51 24.03
CA ASP A 15 7.07 -4.05 23.79
C ASP A 15 6.48 -4.74 22.56
N LEU A 16 7.28 -4.90 21.49
CA LEU A 16 6.88 -5.67 20.31
C LEU A 16 6.58 -7.14 20.66
N ILE A 17 7.46 -7.81 21.40
CA ILE A 17 7.27 -9.21 21.85
C ILE A 17 5.98 -9.34 22.65
N ASN A 18 5.68 -8.37 23.51
CA ASN A 18 4.48 -8.33 24.34
C ASN A 18 3.23 -7.81 23.60
N GLN A 19 3.31 -7.62 22.28
CA GLN A 19 2.25 -7.11 21.42
C GLN A 19 1.67 -5.77 21.91
N GLN A 20 2.49 -4.97 22.60
CA GLN A 20 2.10 -3.67 23.09
C GLN A 20 2.15 -2.65 21.93
N PRO A 21 1.13 -1.79 21.79
CA PRO A 21 1.19 -0.67 20.86
C PRO A 21 2.38 0.24 21.18
N ILE A 22 3.19 0.57 20.17
CA ILE A 22 4.33 1.48 20.31
C ILE A 22 4.26 2.62 19.31
N PHE A 23 4.95 3.71 19.65
CA PHE A 23 5.42 4.70 18.70
C PHE A 23 6.95 4.57 18.60
N TRP A 24 7.46 4.26 17.42
CA TRP A 24 8.88 4.22 17.13
C TRP A 24 9.29 5.44 16.31
N ARG A 25 10.15 6.29 16.88
CA ARG A 25 10.74 7.43 16.18
C ARG A 25 11.99 6.96 15.45
N ASN A 26 12.04 7.17 14.14
CA ASN A 26 13.21 6.82 13.35
C ASN A 26 14.41 7.74 13.69
N PRO A 27 15.51 7.20 14.26
CA PRO A 27 16.68 8.01 14.65
C PRO A 27 17.43 8.61 13.46
N ASP A 28 17.26 8.04 12.27
CA ASP A 28 17.97 8.45 11.06
C ASP A 28 17.18 9.42 10.17
N TYR A 29 15.97 9.79 10.59
CA TYR A 29 15.09 10.67 9.83
C TYR A 29 15.74 12.03 9.51
N ALA A 30 15.57 12.47 8.26
CA ALA A 30 16.11 13.72 7.71
C ALA A 30 17.64 13.81 7.63
N GLN A 31 18.37 12.74 7.95
CA GLN A 31 19.79 12.66 7.62
C GLN A 31 19.99 12.61 6.09
N LYS A 32 21.18 13.03 5.63
CA LYS A 32 21.53 12.93 4.21
C LYS A 32 21.79 11.48 3.83
N ALA A 33 21.21 11.03 2.72
CA ALA A 33 21.51 9.74 2.13
C ALA A 33 21.39 9.83 0.60
N GLU A 34 22.17 9.00 -0.08
CA GLU A 34 21.94 8.72 -1.49
C GLU A 34 20.75 7.78 -1.63
N LEU A 35 19.79 8.16 -2.48
CA LEU A 35 18.60 7.38 -2.77
C LEU A 35 18.77 6.68 -4.13
N PRO A 36 18.26 5.45 -4.29
CA PRO A 36 18.44 4.67 -5.52
C PRO A 36 17.62 5.20 -6.71
N PHE A 37 16.71 6.14 -6.48
CA PHE A 37 15.85 6.73 -7.50
C PHE A 37 15.84 8.25 -7.38
N SER A 38 15.56 8.89 -8.50
CA SER A 38 15.54 10.34 -8.67
C SER A 38 14.12 10.87 -8.95
N LYS A 39 14.00 12.20 -8.99
CA LYS A 39 12.78 12.86 -9.48
C LYS A 39 12.46 12.51 -10.93
N ALA A 40 13.49 12.27 -11.76
CA ALA A 40 13.32 11.92 -13.17
C ALA A 40 12.65 10.53 -13.32
N ASP A 41 12.99 9.56 -12.48
CA ASP A 41 12.37 8.23 -12.48
C ASP A 41 10.87 8.30 -12.17
N ILE A 42 10.46 9.20 -11.26
CA ILE A 42 9.04 9.45 -10.97
C ILE A 42 8.34 10.02 -12.21
N PHE A 43 8.94 10.99 -12.89
CA PHE A 43 8.34 11.58 -14.09
C PHE A 43 8.33 10.64 -15.30
N ASP A 44 9.32 9.76 -15.44
CA ASP A 44 9.26 8.68 -16.45
C ASP A 44 8.06 7.75 -16.17
N ALA A 45 7.82 7.39 -14.90
CA ALA A 45 6.65 6.61 -14.52
C ALA A 45 5.32 7.36 -14.80
N VAL A 46 5.27 8.66 -14.54
CA VAL A 46 4.12 9.52 -14.91
C VAL A 46 3.88 9.51 -16.41
N ALA A 47 4.91 9.80 -17.20
CA ALA A 47 4.82 9.87 -18.66
C ALA A 47 4.39 8.54 -19.28
N ARG A 48 4.84 7.41 -18.71
CA ARG A 48 4.38 6.08 -19.12
C ARG A 48 2.89 5.88 -18.85
N LEU A 49 2.42 6.22 -17.66
CA LEU A 49 0.98 6.13 -17.34
C LEU A 49 0.14 7.02 -18.26
N GLU A 50 0.65 8.19 -18.66
CA GLU A 50 0.00 9.07 -19.64
C GLU A 50 -0.07 8.42 -21.03
N ARG A 51 1.01 7.80 -21.52
CA ARG A 51 0.97 7.04 -22.78
C ARG A 51 -0.05 5.91 -22.75
N PHE A 52 -0.19 5.22 -21.61
CA PHE A 52 -1.17 4.13 -21.45
C PHE A 52 -2.61 4.59 -21.22
N ALA A 53 -2.87 5.88 -21.00
CA ALA A 53 -4.21 6.36 -20.69
C ALA A 53 -5.26 6.00 -21.78
N PRO A 54 -5.01 6.16 -23.09
CA PRO A 54 -5.94 5.72 -24.13
C PRO A 54 -6.21 4.21 -24.14
N TYR A 55 -5.19 3.39 -23.84
CA TYR A 55 -5.35 1.94 -23.70
C TYR A 55 -6.28 1.60 -22.54
N LEU A 56 -6.01 2.18 -21.36
CA LEU A 56 -6.79 1.93 -20.14
C LEU A 56 -8.25 2.36 -20.32
N ALA A 57 -8.50 3.54 -20.90
CA ALA A 57 -9.85 4.01 -21.22
C ALA A 57 -10.64 3.04 -22.11
N LYS A 58 -9.94 2.35 -23.03
CA LYS A 58 -10.54 1.40 -23.98
C LYS A 58 -10.82 0.03 -23.36
N VAL A 59 -9.91 -0.50 -22.54
CA VAL A 59 -10.05 -1.87 -22.00
C VAL A 59 -10.69 -1.93 -20.61
N PHE A 60 -10.69 -0.83 -19.87
CA PHE A 60 -11.37 -0.68 -18.58
C PHE A 60 -12.37 0.46 -18.66
N PRO A 61 -13.65 0.18 -19.03
CA PRO A 61 -14.67 1.20 -19.25
C PRO A 61 -14.88 2.16 -18.06
N GLU A 62 -14.68 1.69 -16.83
CA GLU A 62 -14.76 2.53 -15.63
C GLU A 62 -13.73 3.68 -15.60
N THR A 63 -12.64 3.58 -16.36
CA THR A 63 -11.63 4.63 -16.48
C THR A 63 -11.92 5.61 -17.63
N ALA A 64 -12.91 5.34 -18.48
CA ALA A 64 -13.21 6.21 -19.63
C ALA A 64 -13.59 7.64 -19.21
N ALA A 65 -14.35 7.78 -18.12
CA ALA A 65 -14.74 9.08 -17.57
C ALA A 65 -13.55 9.93 -17.08
N THR A 66 -12.43 9.29 -16.75
CA THR A 66 -11.17 9.95 -16.36
C THR A 66 -10.13 9.91 -17.47
N ASN A 67 -10.54 9.64 -18.72
CA ASN A 67 -9.65 9.50 -19.88
C ASN A 67 -8.51 8.49 -19.64
N GLY A 68 -8.80 7.39 -18.94
CA GLY A 68 -7.84 6.33 -18.63
C GLY A 68 -6.90 6.63 -17.47
N ILE A 69 -7.07 7.77 -16.80
CA ILE A 69 -6.26 8.12 -15.63
C ILE A 69 -6.73 7.30 -14.41
N ILE A 70 -5.82 6.49 -13.88
CA ILE A 70 -5.98 5.80 -12.60
C ILE A 70 -5.58 6.77 -11.49
N GLU A 71 -6.57 7.31 -10.77
CA GLU A 71 -6.37 8.20 -9.63
C GLU A 71 -7.54 8.14 -8.64
N SER A 72 -7.29 8.48 -7.38
CA SER A 72 -8.28 8.52 -6.30
C SER A 72 -8.45 9.94 -5.76
N PRO A 73 -9.61 10.29 -5.17
CA PRO A 73 -9.80 11.60 -4.56
C PRO A 73 -9.02 11.78 -3.25
N LEU A 74 -8.79 13.05 -2.90
CA LEU A 74 -8.44 13.49 -1.55
C LEU A 74 -9.70 14.08 -0.92
N ILE A 75 -10.20 13.48 0.16
CA ILE A 75 -11.51 13.78 0.76
C ILE A 75 -11.31 14.40 2.14
N SER A 76 -11.95 15.53 2.41
CA SER A 76 -11.98 16.12 3.75
C SER A 76 -12.87 15.28 4.69
N LEU A 77 -12.41 15.08 5.93
CA LEU A 77 -13.01 14.16 6.90
C LEU A 77 -13.64 14.87 8.10
N ASN A 78 -14.35 15.99 7.90
CA ASN A 78 -14.86 16.84 9.00
C ASN A 78 -15.70 16.09 10.06
N GLU A 79 -16.68 15.27 9.66
CA GLU A 79 -17.51 14.52 10.63
C GLU A 79 -16.75 13.36 11.26
N MET A 80 -15.90 12.68 10.49
CA MET A 80 -15.04 11.62 10.99
C MET A 80 -14.02 12.16 12.01
N GLN A 81 -13.51 13.38 11.82
CA GLN A 81 -12.63 14.05 12.77
C GLN A 81 -13.31 14.24 14.12
N LYS A 82 -14.55 14.77 14.14
CA LYS A 82 -15.32 14.92 15.39
C LYS A 82 -15.53 13.58 16.09
N THR A 83 -15.88 12.54 15.34
CA THR A 83 -16.04 11.18 15.88
C THR A 83 -14.72 10.64 16.42
N TRP A 84 -13.61 10.87 15.72
CA TRP A 84 -12.27 10.49 16.16
C TRP A 84 -11.89 11.21 17.46
N GLU A 85 -12.13 12.52 17.56
CA GLU A 85 -11.84 13.34 18.76
C GLU A 85 -12.61 12.84 19.98
N GLN A 86 -13.91 12.56 19.81
CA GLN A 86 -14.76 12.01 20.86
C GLN A 86 -14.29 10.63 21.33
N GLN A 87 -13.98 9.73 20.39
CA GLN A 87 -13.54 8.38 20.72
C GLN A 87 -12.19 8.39 21.47
N ASN A 88 -11.25 9.22 21.04
CA ASN A 88 -9.90 9.28 21.60
C ASN A 88 -9.78 10.23 22.80
N GLN A 89 -10.85 10.97 23.14
CA GLN A 89 -10.86 12.02 24.17
C GLN A 89 -9.71 13.03 23.97
N GLN A 90 -9.47 13.38 22.70
CA GLN A 90 -8.33 14.19 22.30
C GLN A 90 -8.67 15.05 21.10
N ASP A 91 -8.40 16.35 21.18
CA ASP A 91 -8.63 17.28 20.08
C ASP A 91 -7.57 17.12 18.97
N LEU A 92 -8.01 17.16 17.72
CA LEU A 92 -7.15 17.25 16.55
C LEU A 92 -7.25 18.68 16.01
N ALA A 93 -6.29 19.52 16.38
CA ALA A 93 -6.31 20.96 16.08
C ALA A 93 -6.29 21.25 14.55
N GLY A 94 -5.63 20.39 13.78
CA GLY A 94 -5.50 20.52 12.33
C GLY A 94 -6.69 19.99 11.55
N SER A 95 -6.50 19.80 10.24
CA SER A 95 -7.52 19.22 9.35
C SER A 95 -7.24 17.76 9.04
N LEU A 96 -8.29 16.93 9.05
CA LEU A 96 -8.21 15.52 8.68
C LEU A 96 -8.72 15.27 7.25
N TYR A 97 -7.96 14.48 6.49
CA TYR A 97 -8.27 14.06 5.12
C TYR A 97 -8.06 12.56 4.93
N LEU A 98 -8.76 12.01 3.93
CA LEU A 98 -8.57 10.66 3.41
C LEU A 98 -8.00 10.73 2.00
N LYS A 99 -6.86 10.08 1.76
CA LYS A 99 -6.45 9.71 0.40
C LYS A 99 -7.09 8.36 0.05
N ALA A 100 -8.11 8.38 -0.82
CA ALA A 100 -9.06 7.28 -0.99
C ALA A 100 -8.60 6.23 -2.01
N ASP A 101 -7.41 5.65 -1.83
CA ASP A 101 -6.91 4.59 -2.72
C ASP A 101 -7.74 3.30 -2.66
N ASN A 102 -8.62 3.15 -1.66
CA ASN A 102 -9.66 2.13 -1.59
C ASN A 102 -10.66 2.19 -2.76
N ALA A 103 -10.74 3.33 -3.45
CA ALA A 103 -11.64 3.59 -4.57
C ALA A 103 -10.91 3.73 -5.91
N LEU A 104 -9.63 3.37 -6.00
CA LEU A 104 -8.94 3.36 -7.29
C LEU A 104 -9.64 2.41 -8.27
N PRO A 105 -9.78 2.79 -9.56
CA PRO A 105 -10.42 1.94 -10.56
C PRO A 105 -9.62 0.64 -10.79
N ILE A 106 -10.22 -0.32 -11.49
CA ILE A 106 -9.66 -1.63 -11.89
C ILE A 106 -9.56 -2.63 -10.75
N SER A 107 -8.95 -2.24 -9.62
CA SER A 107 -8.71 -3.17 -8.52
C SER A 107 -8.94 -2.62 -7.11
N GLY A 108 -9.51 -1.42 -6.97
CA GLY A 108 -10.08 -0.96 -5.71
C GLY A 108 -9.10 -0.84 -4.55
N SER A 109 -7.83 -0.55 -4.84
CA SER A 109 -6.77 -0.52 -3.82
C SER A 109 -5.55 0.28 -4.28
N ILE A 110 -4.67 0.61 -3.34
CA ILE A 110 -3.36 1.22 -3.64
C ILE A 110 -2.54 0.43 -4.66
N LYS A 111 -2.80 -0.88 -4.77
CA LYS A 111 -2.11 -1.79 -5.69
C LYS A 111 -2.46 -1.50 -7.16
N SER A 112 -3.55 -0.76 -7.44
CA SER A 112 -3.84 -0.19 -8.76
C SER A 112 -2.80 0.83 -9.23
N ARG A 113 -1.92 1.30 -8.34
CA ARG A 113 -0.75 2.13 -8.70
C ARG A 113 0.40 1.23 -9.15
N GLY A 114 1.23 0.77 -8.19
CA GLY A 114 2.45 0.02 -8.47
C GLY A 114 2.23 -1.25 -9.28
N GLY A 115 1.25 -2.08 -8.89
CA GLY A 115 0.99 -3.37 -9.53
C GLY A 115 0.60 -3.25 -10.99
N ILE A 116 -0.29 -2.29 -11.31
CA ILE A 116 -0.69 -2.01 -12.68
C ILE A 116 0.48 -1.43 -13.45
N TYR A 117 1.18 -0.43 -12.90
CA TYR A 117 2.33 0.19 -13.54
C TYR A 117 3.41 -0.81 -13.96
N GLU A 118 3.73 -1.80 -13.13
CA GLU A 118 4.72 -2.82 -13.48
C GLU A 118 4.26 -3.67 -14.67
N VAL A 119 2.99 -4.08 -14.71
CA VAL A 119 2.44 -4.83 -15.86
C VAL A 119 2.46 -3.97 -17.12
N LEU A 120 2.08 -2.69 -17.03
CA LEU A 120 2.12 -1.76 -18.17
C LEU A 120 3.54 -1.60 -18.70
N LYS A 121 4.53 -1.45 -17.82
CA LYS A 121 5.93 -1.34 -18.23
C LYS A 121 6.45 -2.61 -18.90
N PHE A 122 6.06 -3.78 -18.40
CA PHE A 122 6.39 -5.05 -19.05
C PHE A 122 5.76 -5.17 -20.45
N ALA A 123 4.48 -4.80 -20.58
CA ALA A 123 3.78 -4.79 -21.85
C ALA A 123 4.40 -3.81 -22.86
N GLU A 124 4.74 -2.59 -22.44
CA GLU A 124 5.44 -1.59 -23.27
C GLU A 124 6.76 -2.14 -23.80
N LYS A 125 7.57 -2.75 -22.91
CA LYS A 125 8.85 -3.35 -23.31
C LYS A 125 8.65 -4.42 -24.39
N ILE A 126 7.70 -5.32 -24.22
CA ILE A 126 7.42 -6.38 -25.20
C ILE A 126 6.93 -5.78 -26.53
N ALA A 127 5.95 -4.88 -26.46
CA ALA A 127 5.35 -4.28 -27.63
C ALA A 127 6.34 -3.47 -28.49
N ILE A 128 7.31 -2.81 -27.84
CA ILE A 128 8.40 -2.09 -28.53
C ILE A 128 9.44 -3.06 -29.08
N THR A 129 9.84 -4.07 -28.32
CA THR A 129 10.99 -4.93 -28.68
C THR A 129 10.62 -6.00 -29.69
N HIS A 130 9.42 -6.56 -29.58
CA HIS A 130 8.97 -7.73 -30.34
C HIS A 130 7.69 -7.45 -31.14
N GLY A 131 7.08 -6.27 -30.94
CA GLY A 131 5.99 -5.76 -31.77
C GLY A 131 6.45 -4.57 -32.61
N ASN A 132 5.49 -3.80 -33.10
CA ASN A 132 5.73 -2.60 -33.89
C ASN A 132 5.26 -1.32 -33.17
N LEU A 133 5.30 -1.29 -31.83
CA LEU A 133 4.92 -0.11 -31.05
C LEU A 133 6.04 0.94 -31.06
N ALA A 134 5.71 2.18 -31.38
CA ALA A 134 6.55 3.35 -31.14
C ALA A 134 6.09 4.17 -29.93
N TYR A 135 7.00 4.92 -29.31
CA TYR A 135 6.68 5.73 -28.12
C TYR A 135 5.62 6.82 -28.35
N MET A 136 5.44 7.27 -29.58
CA MET A 136 4.49 8.33 -29.96
C MET A 136 3.18 7.79 -30.54
N ASP A 137 3.01 6.47 -30.60
CA ASP A 137 1.74 5.89 -31.05
C ASP A 137 0.63 6.12 -30.02
N ASP A 138 -0.62 6.07 -30.48
CA ASP A 138 -1.76 5.93 -29.58
C ASP A 138 -1.80 4.49 -29.03
N TYR A 139 -1.56 4.33 -27.73
CA TYR A 139 -1.48 3.00 -27.11
C TYR A 139 -2.83 2.27 -27.10
N SER A 140 -3.94 2.90 -27.52
CA SER A 140 -5.20 2.20 -27.79
C SER A 140 -5.05 1.04 -28.81
N ILE A 141 -3.98 1.04 -29.62
CA ILE A 141 -3.61 -0.07 -30.51
C ILE A 141 -3.23 -1.34 -29.76
N LEU A 142 -2.73 -1.25 -28.52
CA LEU A 142 -2.34 -2.41 -27.70
C LEU A 142 -3.52 -3.32 -27.35
N ALA A 143 -4.76 -2.85 -27.56
CA ALA A 143 -5.97 -3.65 -27.41
C ALA A 143 -6.31 -4.47 -28.67
N SER A 144 -5.55 -4.35 -29.76
CA SER A 144 -5.80 -5.07 -31.01
C SER A 144 -5.56 -6.58 -30.88
N ALA A 145 -6.12 -7.37 -31.80
CA ALA A 145 -5.90 -8.82 -31.83
C ALA A 145 -4.42 -9.18 -32.03
N GLU A 146 -3.67 -8.38 -32.79
CA GLU A 146 -2.24 -8.57 -33.04
C GLU A 146 -1.42 -8.45 -31.76
N PHE A 147 -1.60 -7.37 -30.99
CA PHE A 147 -0.89 -7.20 -29.72
C PHE A 147 -1.35 -8.20 -28.66
N ARG A 148 -2.63 -8.54 -28.60
CA ARG A 148 -3.13 -9.60 -27.72
C ARG A 148 -2.48 -10.96 -28.03
N GLN A 149 -2.30 -11.28 -29.32
CA GLN A 149 -1.60 -12.49 -29.74
C GLN A 149 -0.12 -12.45 -29.31
N LEU A 150 0.57 -11.32 -29.52
CA LEU A 150 1.95 -11.12 -29.07
C LEU A 150 2.08 -11.34 -27.56
N PHE A 151 1.21 -10.72 -26.75
CA PHE A 151 1.27 -10.85 -25.29
C PHE A 151 0.98 -12.28 -24.80
N SER A 152 0.22 -13.09 -25.57
CA SER A 152 -0.08 -14.48 -25.22
C SER A 152 1.15 -15.42 -25.23
N ASP A 153 2.24 -15.00 -25.86
CA ASP A 153 3.52 -15.72 -25.86
C ASP A 153 4.35 -15.48 -24.59
N TYR A 154 3.92 -14.55 -23.74
CA TYR A 154 4.56 -14.20 -22.48
C TYR A 154 3.68 -14.55 -21.27
N SER A 155 4.31 -14.69 -20.12
CA SER A 155 3.63 -15.04 -18.88
C SER A 155 3.92 -14.02 -17.77
N VAL A 156 2.96 -13.85 -16.86
CA VAL A 156 3.09 -13.03 -15.66
C VAL A 156 2.76 -13.90 -14.46
N ILE A 157 3.70 -14.00 -13.52
CA ILE A 157 3.51 -14.68 -12.25
C ILE A 157 3.56 -13.65 -11.11
N VAL A 158 2.61 -13.75 -10.20
CA VAL A 158 2.61 -12.98 -8.95
C VAL A 158 2.34 -13.91 -7.76
N ALA A 159 3.08 -13.72 -6.68
CA ALA A 159 2.79 -14.37 -5.40
C ALA A 159 2.19 -13.33 -4.45
N SER A 160 0.90 -13.43 -4.15
CA SER A 160 0.22 -12.56 -3.18
C SER A 160 -1.12 -13.16 -2.76
N THR A 161 -1.50 -13.01 -1.49
CA THR A 161 -2.82 -13.37 -0.97
C THR A 161 -3.82 -12.21 -1.01
N GLY A 162 -3.35 -11.00 -1.34
CA GLY A 162 -4.11 -9.76 -1.19
C GLY A 162 -4.31 -8.98 -2.49
N ASN A 163 -4.41 -7.66 -2.37
CA ASN A 163 -4.83 -6.79 -3.48
C ASN A 163 -3.80 -6.67 -4.62
N LEU A 164 -2.53 -7.07 -4.39
CA LEU A 164 -1.53 -7.11 -5.45
C LEU A 164 -1.87 -8.21 -6.46
N ALA A 165 -2.31 -9.38 -5.99
CA ALA A 165 -2.76 -10.46 -6.86
C ALA A 165 -3.89 -9.99 -7.78
N LEU A 166 -4.91 -9.32 -7.21
CA LEU A 166 -6.04 -8.80 -7.98
C LEU A 166 -5.59 -7.77 -9.03
N SER A 167 -4.75 -6.80 -8.63
CA SER A 167 -4.31 -5.72 -9.52
C SER A 167 -3.47 -6.23 -10.69
N VAL A 168 -2.44 -7.04 -10.39
CA VAL A 168 -1.56 -7.63 -11.40
C VAL A 168 -2.32 -8.64 -12.25
N GLY A 169 -3.11 -9.50 -11.61
CA GLY A 169 -3.85 -10.57 -12.27
C GLY A 169 -4.84 -10.05 -13.30
N ILE A 170 -5.70 -9.10 -12.91
CA ILE A 170 -6.73 -8.53 -13.80
C ILE A 170 -6.07 -7.82 -14.99
N VAL A 171 -5.07 -6.97 -14.75
CA VAL A 171 -4.44 -6.21 -15.84
C VAL A 171 -3.63 -7.11 -16.76
N ALA A 172 -2.84 -8.05 -16.22
CA ALA A 172 -2.04 -8.95 -17.04
C ALA A 172 -2.91 -9.85 -17.93
N ALA A 173 -3.99 -10.40 -17.38
CA ALA A 173 -4.94 -11.18 -18.16
C ALA A 173 -5.66 -10.33 -19.23
N THR A 174 -5.95 -9.06 -18.94
CA THR A 174 -6.58 -8.14 -19.90
C THR A 174 -5.70 -7.86 -21.13
N PHE A 175 -4.37 -7.80 -20.95
CA PHE A 175 -3.42 -7.74 -22.08
C PHE A 175 -3.39 -9.04 -22.90
N GLY A 176 -3.74 -10.17 -22.31
CA GLY A 176 -3.64 -11.50 -22.92
C GLY A 176 -2.45 -12.33 -22.45
N PHE A 177 -1.70 -11.87 -21.43
CA PHE A 177 -0.60 -12.66 -20.85
C PHE A 177 -1.12 -13.95 -20.21
N LYS A 178 -0.31 -15.01 -20.29
CA LYS A 178 -0.51 -16.21 -19.46
C LYS A 178 -0.29 -15.86 -18.00
N THR A 179 -1.37 -15.65 -17.26
CA THR A 179 -1.30 -15.05 -15.93
C THR A 179 -1.55 -16.09 -14.85
N THR A 180 -0.61 -16.23 -13.92
CA THR A 180 -0.72 -17.14 -12.77
C THR A 180 -0.50 -16.43 -11.45
N VAL A 181 -1.45 -16.58 -10.53
CA VAL A 181 -1.34 -16.10 -9.15
C VAL A 181 -1.06 -17.28 -8.23
N TYR A 182 0.01 -17.18 -7.45
CA TYR A 182 0.37 -18.13 -6.40
C TYR A 182 -0.14 -17.60 -5.06
N MET A 183 -1.00 -18.37 -4.38
CA MET A 183 -1.63 -17.98 -3.10
C MET A 183 -1.42 -19.06 -2.03
N SER A 184 -1.31 -18.65 -0.76
CA SER A 184 -1.46 -19.57 0.38
C SER A 184 -2.94 -19.85 0.67
N HIS A 185 -3.19 -20.82 1.55
CA HIS A 185 -4.53 -21.16 2.03
C HIS A 185 -5.26 -19.99 2.69
N ASP A 186 -4.54 -19.01 3.23
CA ASP A 186 -5.07 -17.81 3.91
C ASP A 186 -5.80 -16.83 2.97
N ALA A 187 -5.63 -16.99 1.65
CA ALA A 187 -6.31 -16.13 0.69
C ALA A 187 -7.84 -16.29 0.75
N ARG A 188 -8.54 -15.17 0.87
CA ARG A 188 -10.01 -15.12 0.86
C ARG A 188 -10.57 -15.70 -0.44
N GLN A 189 -11.61 -16.52 -0.32
CA GLN A 189 -12.20 -17.24 -1.46
C GLN A 189 -12.66 -16.29 -2.57
N TRP A 190 -13.31 -15.18 -2.21
CA TRP A 190 -13.80 -14.19 -3.19
C TRP A 190 -12.68 -13.59 -4.05
N LYS A 191 -11.45 -13.44 -3.51
CA LYS A 191 -10.29 -12.94 -4.27
C LYS A 191 -9.88 -13.96 -5.33
N LYS A 192 -9.88 -15.25 -4.97
CA LYS A 192 -9.58 -16.37 -5.89
C LYS A 192 -10.60 -16.45 -7.01
N ASP A 193 -11.87 -16.36 -6.66
CA ASP A 193 -12.97 -16.44 -7.63
C ASP A 193 -12.93 -15.25 -8.59
N LYS A 194 -12.72 -14.03 -8.07
CA LYS A 194 -12.55 -12.84 -8.90
C LYS A 194 -11.38 -12.95 -9.88
N LEU A 195 -10.26 -13.54 -9.47
CA LEU A 195 -9.13 -13.79 -10.36
C LEU A 195 -9.49 -14.78 -11.47
N ARG A 196 -10.14 -15.89 -11.12
CA ARG A 196 -10.57 -16.92 -12.09
C ARG A 196 -11.58 -16.37 -13.10
N GLU A 197 -12.53 -15.55 -12.65
CA GLU A 197 -13.48 -14.84 -13.50
C GLU A 197 -12.79 -13.94 -14.55
N ASN A 198 -11.59 -13.44 -14.23
CA ASN A 198 -10.77 -12.62 -15.12
C ASN A 198 -9.75 -13.45 -15.92
N GLY A 199 -9.91 -14.77 -16.02
CA GLY A 199 -9.04 -15.64 -16.81
C GLY A 199 -7.67 -15.93 -16.18
N VAL A 200 -7.50 -15.61 -14.89
CA VAL A 200 -6.25 -15.85 -14.17
C VAL A 200 -6.19 -17.27 -13.63
N THR A 201 -5.05 -17.94 -13.83
CA THR A 201 -4.78 -19.23 -13.18
C THR A 201 -4.42 -19.01 -11.72
N VAL A 202 -5.20 -19.56 -10.79
CA VAL A 202 -4.90 -19.49 -9.35
C VAL A 202 -4.31 -20.81 -8.88
N LYS A 203 -3.03 -20.78 -8.44
CA LYS A 203 -2.34 -21.91 -7.82
C LYS A 203 -2.33 -21.76 -6.30
N GLU A 204 -3.07 -22.63 -5.65
CA GLU A 204 -3.23 -22.63 -4.19
C GLU A 204 -2.28 -23.61 -3.53
N PHE A 205 -1.69 -23.20 -2.40
CA PHE A 205 -0.82 -24.05 -1.60
C PHE A 205 -1.31 -24.10 -0.16
N ASN A 206 -1.42 -25.32 0.39
CA ASN A 206 -1.74 -25.54 1.80
C ASN A 206 -0.51 -25.33 2.68
N THR A 207 -0.01 -24.10 2.74
CA THR A 207 1.17 -23.68 3.51
C THR A 207 1.09 -22.18 3.81
N ASN A 208 2.03 -21.64 4.57
CA ASN A 208 2.11 -20.20 4.86
C ASN A 208 2.67 -19.44 3.64
N PHE A 209 2.31 -18.16 3.52
CA PHE A 209 2.71 -17.32 2.38
C PHE A 209 4.24 -17.29 2.12
N SER A 210 5.06 -17.30 3.17
CA SER A 210 6.53 -17.32 3.06
C SER A 210 7.08 -18.53 2.30
N SER A 211 6.34 -19.65 2.27
CA SER A 211 6.71 -20.87 1.52
C SER A 211 6.19 -20.87 0.08
N VAL A 212 5.30 -19.95 -0.27
CA VAL A 212 4.75 -19.78 -1.63
C VAL A 212 5.70 -18.98 -2.52
N MET A 213 6.32 -17.94 -1.97
CA MET A 213 7.21 -17.01 -2.69
C MET A 213 8.38 -17.72 -3.42
N PRO A 214 9.14 -18.65 -2.77
CA PRO A 214 10.22 -19.37 -3.46
C PRO A 214 9.71 -20.25 -4.62
N LYS A 215 8.52 -20.85 -4.48
CA LYS A 215 7.91 -21.68 -5.53
C LYS A 215 7.51 -20.85 -6.75
N ALA A 216 6.92 -19.69 -6.52
CA ALA A 216 6.55 -18.77 -7.60
C ALA A 216 7.79 -18.26 -8.34
N ARG A 217 8.84 -17.89 -7.60
CA ARG A 217 10.13 -17.45 -8.15
C ARG A 217 10.81 -18.54 -8.98
N ALA A 218 10.83 -19.78 -8.48
CA ALA A 218 11.39 -20.91 -9.21
C ALA A 218 10.60 -21.22 -10.50
N ALA A 219 9.27 -21.12 -10.45
CA ALA A 219 8.43 -21.31 -11.63
C ALA A 219 8.67 -20.22 -12.69
N ALA A 220 8.80 -18.97 -12.28
CA ALA A 220 9.13 -17.87 -13.20
C ALA A 220 10.52 -18.02 -13.81
N ALA A 221 11.52 -18.42 -13.01
CA ALA A 221 12.89 -18.61 -13.50
C ALA A 221 13.03 -19.76 -14.52
N ALA A 222 12.06 -20.66 -14.60
CA ALA A 222 12.05 -21.76 -15.57
C ALA A 222 11.55 -21.35 -16.97
N ASP A 223 10.95 -20.16 -17.11
CA ASP A 223 10.44 -19.64 -18.38
C ASP A 223 11.06 -18.27 -18.69
N PRO A 224 11.89 -18.14 -19.74
CA PRO A 224 12.55 -16.87 -20.08
C PRO A 224 11.56 -15.77 -20.53
N ASN A 225 10.33 -16.14 -20.92
CA ASN A 225 9.27 -15.20 -21.28
C ASN A 225 8.36 -14.85 -20.08
N CYS A 226 8.68 -15.33 -18.87
CA CYS A 226 7.94 -15.03 -17.66
C CYS A 226 8.45 -13.79 -16.96
N HIS A 227 7.55 -12.86 -16.65
CA HIS A 227 7.80 -11.78 -15.70
C HIS A 227 7.26 -12.13 -14.31
N PHE A 228 8.12 -12.03 -13.30
CA PHE A 228 7.73 -12.26 -11.91
C PHE A 228 7.56 -10.93 -11.17
N VAL A 229 6.33 -10.64 -10.73
CA VAL A 229 6.04 -9.46 -9.91
C VAL A 229 6.41 -9.76 -8.44
N ASP A 230 7.53 -9.18 -8.00
CA ASP A 230 8.14 -9.40 -6.69
C ASP A 230 7.89 -8.21 -5.73
N ASP A 231 6.85 -8.32 -4.90
CA ASP A 231 6.47 -7.27 -3.93
C ASP A 231 7.58 -6.96 -2.89
N GLU A 232 8.54 -7.86 -2.72
CA GLU A 232 9.63 -7.66 -1.76
C GLU A 232 10.77 -6.80 -2.33
N GLY A 233 10.85 -6.59 -3.65
CA GLY A 233 12.00 -5.88 -4.23
C GLY A 233 11.85 -5.33 -5.64
N SER A 234 10.64 -5.27 -6.19
CA SER A 234 10.40 -4.63 -7.48
C SER A 234 10.57 -3.11 -7.38
N ASN A 235 11.53 -2.60 -8.16
CA ASN A 235 11.73 -1.16 -8.36
C ASN A 235 10.55 -0.55 -9.13
N ASP A 236 9.90 -1.32 -9.99
CA ASP A 236 8.79 -0.85 -10.82
C ASP A 236 7.52 -0.65 -9.99
N LEU A 237 7.16 -1.59 -9.09
CA LEU A 237 6.10 -1.35 -8.11
C LEU A 237 6.35 -0.06 -7.34
N PHE A 238 7.57 0.07 -6.82
CA PHE A 238 7.98 1.20 -5.99
C PHE A 238 7.78 2.54 -6.70
N LEU A 239 8.26 2.66 -7.95
CA LEU A 239 8.10 3.87 -8.75
C LEU A 239 6.65 4.13 -9.15
N GLY A 240 5.88 3.08 -9.45
CA GLY A 240 4.45 3.21 -9.72
C GLY A 240 3.66 3.75 -8.52
N TYR A 241 4.04 3.39 -7.29
CA TYR A 241 3.47 4.01 -6.07
C TYR A 241 3.92 5.46 -5.90
N ALA A 242 5.17 5.79 -6.24
CA ALA A 242 5.72 7.14 -6.09
C ALA A 242 4.99 8.21 -6.95
N VAL A 243 4.36 7.80 -8.05
CA VAL A 243 3.50 8.66 -8.88
C VAL A 243 2.40 9.34 -8.07
N ALA A 244 1.92 8.70 -6.99
CA ALA A 244 0.89 9.26 -6.11
C ALA A 244 1.25 10.66 -5.59
N ALA A 245 2.54 10.97 -5.43
CA ALA A 245 2.98 12.26 -4.92
C ALA A 245 2.78 13.41 -5.91
N VAL A 246 3.01 13.19 -7.21
CA VAL A 246 2.75 14.18 -8.26
C VAL A 246 1.26 14.48 -8.33
N ARG A 247 0.45 13.44 -8.18
CA ARG A 247 -1.01 13.52 -8.21
C ARG A 247 -1.56 14.22 -6.98
N LEU A 248 -1.04 13.87 -5.79
CA LEU A 248 -1.40 14.53 -4.54
C LEU A 248 -0.97 16.00 -4.53
N GLN A 249 0.20 16.34 -5.10
CA GLN A 249 0.63 17.75 -5.22
C GLN A 249 -0.42 18.61 -5.93
N LYS A 250 -0.97 18.11 -7.04
CA LYS A 250 -2.06 18.80 -7.75
C LYS A 250 -3.31 18.93 -6.87
N GLN A 251 -3.70 17.86 -6.18
CA GLN A 251 -4.88 17.86 -5.30
C GLN A 251 -4.75 18.82 -4.12
N LEU A 252 -3.59 18.86 -3.46
CA LEU A 252 -3.30 19.81 -2.37
C LEU A 252 -3.39 21.25 -2.88
N LYS A 253 -2.79 21.54 -4.05
CA LYS A 253 -2.88 22.85 -4.69
C LYS A 253 -4.32 23.24 -5.00
N ASP A 254 -5.10 22.33 -5.59
CA ASP A 254 -6.49 22.56 -5.98
C ASP A 254 -7.39 22.80 -4.76
N GLN A 255 -7.10 22.12 -3.64
CA GLN A 255 -7.79 22.32 -2.36
C GLN A 255 -7.16 23.42 -1.50
N GLN A 256 -6.19 24.17 -2.03
CA GLN A 256 -5.51 25.28 -1.35
C GLN A 256 -4.81 24.89 -0.03
N ILE A 257 -4.39 23.63 0.08
CA ILE A 257 -3.62 23.11 1.22
C ILE A 257 -2.15 23.43 0.99
N LYS A 258 -1.58 24.29 1.84
CA LYS A 258 -0.16 24.65 1.81
C LYS A 258 0.69 23.54 2.41
N VAL A 259 1.94 23.44 1.93
CA VAL A 259 2.94 22.51 2.45
C VAL A 259 4.25 23.27 2.62
N ASP A 260 4.48 23.73 3.84
CA ASP A 260 5.69 24.43 4.25
C ASP A 260 5.98 24.16 5.73
N GLN A 261 6.94 24.86 6.32
CA GLN A 261 7.34 24.62 7.72
C GLN A 261 6.23 24.97 8.72
N GLU A 262 5.37 25.95 8.41
CA GLU A 262 4.24 26.36 9.24
C GLU A 262 3.00 25.49 8.99
N HIS A 263 2.92 24.86 7.81
CA HIS A 263 1.83 23.99 7.38
C HIS A 263 2.32 22.55 7.13
N PRO A 264 2.67 21.79 8.19
CA PRO A 264 3.15 20.43 8.03
C PRO A 264 2.03 19.49 7.56
N VAL A 265 2.38 18.54 6.69
CA VAL A 265 1.48 17.46 6.27
C VAL A 265 1.95 16.16 6.89
N ILE A 266 1.11 15.51 7.68
CA ILE A 266 1.40 14.22 8.29
C ILE A 266 0.59 13.16 7.55
N VAL A 267 1.26 12.12 7.06
CA VAL A 267 0.65 11.08 6.22
C VAL A 267 0.76 9.73 6.91
N TYR A 268 -0.38 9.11 7.16
CA TYR A 268 -0.49 7.82 7.85
C TYR A 268 -0.73 6.70 6.86
N LEU A 269 0.25 5.80 6.74
CA LEU A 269 0.32 4.80 5.70
C LEU A 269 0.29 3.38 6.29
N PRO A 270 -0.73 2.56 5.98
CA PRO A 270 -0.72 1.14 6.31
C PRO A 270 0.49 0.44 5.70
N ALA A 271 1.22 -0.35 6.50
CA ALA A 271 2.41 -1.06 6.07
C ALA A 271 2.26 -2.58 6.28
N GLY A 272 2.38 -3.33 5.19
CA GLY A 272 2.61 -4.78 5.20
C GLY A 272 4.09 -5.06 4.93
N VAL A 273 4.42 -5.54 3.73
CA VAL A 273 5.84 -5.70 3.29
C VAL A 273 6.60 -4.37 3.24
N GLY A 274 5.90 -3.23 3.21
CA GLY A 274 6.49 -1.88 3.20
C GLY A 274 6.73 -1.29 1.81
N GLY A 275 6.55 -2.04 0.72
CA GLY A 275 6.78 -1.56 -0.65
C GLY A 275 5.91 -0.35 -1.04
N SER A 276 4.58 -0.48 -0.94
CA SER A 276 3.64 0.60 -1.26
C SER A 276 3.81 1.86 -0.41
N PRO A 277 3.83 1.79 0.94
CA PRO A 277 3.99 3.01 1.74
C PRO A 277 5.38 3.63 1.56
N SER A 278 6.43 2.85 1.25
CA SER A 278 7.77 3.37 0.97
C SER A 278 7.85 4.12 -0.37
N GLY A 279 7.23 3.57 -1.43
CA GLY A 279 7.17 4.23 -2.74
C GLY A 279 6.40 5.55 -2.67
N VAL A 280 5.24 5.54 -1.99
CA VAL A 280 4.48 6.76 -1.70
C VAL A 280 5.34 7.76 -0.91
N THR A 281 5.95 7.35 0.19
CA THR A 281 6.78 8.23 1.04
C THR A 281 7.94 8.84 0.26
N PHE A 282 8.64 8.03 -0.55
CA PHE A 282 9.70 8.52 -1.42
C PHE A 282 9.19 9.57 -2.40
N GLY A 283 8.07 9.31 -3.08
CA GLY A 283 7.45 10.28 -3.96
C GLY A 283 7.11 11.58 -3.23
N LEU A 284 6.47 11.48 -2.06
CA LEU A 284 6.05 12.65 -1.28
C LEU A 284 7.25 13.49 -0.87
N LYS A 285 8.32 12.86 -0.36
CA LYS A 285 9.56 13.55 0.01
C LYS A 285 10.25 14.21 -1.18
N THR A 286 10.30 13.53 -2.32
CA THR A 286 10.97 14.04 -3.53
C THR A 286 10.17 15.17 -4.21
N ILE A 287 8.83 15.14 -4.15
CA ILE A 287 7.96 16.09 -4.87
C ILE A 287 7.48 17.25 -3.98
N LEU A 288 7.10 16.97 -2.74
CA LEU A 288 6.53 17.95 -1.79
C LEU A 288 7.56 18.49 -0.80
N GLY A 289 8.70 17.80 -0.64
CA GLY A 289 9.81 18.28 0.18
C GLY A 289 9.75 17.84 1.65
N PRO A 290 10.49 18.53 2.54
CA PRO A 290 10.78 18.03 3.89
C PRO A 290 9.60 18.09 4.86
N ASN A 291 8.61 18.96 4.60
CA ASN A 291 7.48 19.24 5.50
C ASN A 291 6.33 18.23 5.40
N VAL A 292 6.52 17.15 4.65
CA VAL A 292 5.62 16.00 4.64
C VAL A 292 6.22 14.89 5.50
N HIS A 293 5.51 14.44 6.53
CA HIS A 293 5.99 13.49 7.53
C HIS A 293 5.20 12.18 7.43
N ALA A 294 5.84 11.13 6.92
CA ALA A 294 5.21 9.82 6.80
C ALA A 294 5.31 9.01 8.09
N ILE A 295 4.20 8.41 8.50
CA ILE A 295 4.08 7.48 9.63
C ILE A 295 3.59 6.14 9.09
N PHE A 296 4.35 5.07 9.30
CA PHE A 296 3.87 3.72 8.95
C PHE A 296 3.04 3.15 10.08
N CYS A 297 1.94 2.48 9.73
CA CYS A 297 1.03 1.87 10.69
C CYS A 297 1.01 0.35 10.46
N GLU A 298 1.45 -0.42 11.45
CA GLU A 298 1.54 -1.88 11.40
C GLU A 298 0.74 -2.53 12.55
N PRO A 299 0.17 -3.73 12.39
CA PRO A 299 -0.47 -4.43 13.51
C PRO A 299 0.57 -4.86 14.56
N THR A 300 0.20 -4.90 15.83
CA THR A 300 1.07 -5.36 16.94
C THR A 300 1.59 -6.78 16.76
N HIS A 301 0.83 -7.63 16.08
CA HIS A 301 1.21 -9.01 15.78
C HIS A 301 2.19 -9.15 14.60
N VAL A 302 2.35 -8.12 13.76
CA VAL A 302 3.18 -8.18 12.55
C VAL A 302 3.89 -6.84 12.21
N PRO A 303 4.67 -6.24 13.13
CA PRO A 303 5.37 -4.97 12.92
C PRO A 303 6.71 -5.16 12.17
N SER A 304 6.66 -5.77 10.97
CA SER A 304 7.84 -6.26 10.27
C SER A 304 8.78 -5.14 9.80
N VAL A 305 8.25 -4.01 9.33
CA VAL A 305 9.04 -2.88 8.85
C VAL A 305 9.66 -2.14 10.04
N THR A 306 8.89 -1.86 11.09
CA THR A 306 9.39 -1.30 12.35
C THR A 306 10.54 -2.14 12.90
N LEU A 307 10.35 -3.46 13.05
CA LEU A 307 11.36 -4.37 13.57
C LEU A 307 12.63 -4.37 12.69
N GLY A 308 12.45 -4.46 11.38
CA GLY A 308 13.56 -4.48 10.43
C GLY A 308 14.38 -3.19 10.44
N MET A 309 13.72 -2.03 10.52
CA MET A 309 14.40 -0.73 10.57
C MET A 309 15.03 -0.47 11.94
N MET A 310 14.31 -0.74 13.03
CA MET A 310 14.78 -0.56 14.41
C MET A 310 16.10 -1.30 14.65
N THR A 311 16.19 -2.54 14.18
CA THR A 311 17.37 -3.40 14.33
C THR A 311 18.43 -3.21 13.23
N GLN A 312 18.14 -2.40 12.21
CA GLN A 312 18.94 -2.26 10.97
C GLN A 312 19.19 -3.59 10.22
N LEU A 313 18.55 -4.69 10.63
CA LEU A 313 18.64 -5.96 9.95
C LEU A 313 17.78 -5.99 8.68
N ASN A 314 16.78 -5.10 8.60
CA ASN A 314 15.87 -4.96 7.46
C ASN A 314 15.24 -6.31 7.12
N ASN A 315 15.29 -6.72 5.84
CA ASN A 315 14.76 -8.00 5.39
C ASN A 315 15.52 -9.23 5.93
N ARG A 316 16.56 -9.06 6.74
CA ARG A 316 17.30 -10.17 7.38
C ARG A 316 16.68 -10.63 8.70
N ILE A 317 15.66 -9.95 9.21
CA ILE A 317 14.86 -10.37 10.36
C ILE A 317 13.38 -10.51 9.98
N SER A 318 12.65 -11.36 10.68
CA SER A 318 11.22 -11.56 10.60
C SER A 318 10.59 -11.46 11.98
N VAL A 319 9.30 -11.13 12.05
CA VAL A 319 8.56 -11.06 13.33
C VAL A 319 8.57 -12.41 14.07
N TYR A 320 8.59 -13.52 13.34
CA TYR A 320 8.76 -14.87 13.88
C TYR A 320 10.08 -15.07 14.63
N ASP A 321 11.16 -14.37 14.23
CA ASP A 321 12.48 -14.48 14.88
C ASP A 321 12.48 -13.89 16.30
N ILE A 322 11.48 -13.05 16.63
CA ILE A 322 11.25 -12.50 17.98
C ILE A 322 10.03 -13.15 18.67
N GLY A 323 9.45 -14.21 18.10
CA GLY A 323 8.37 -14.98 18.72
C GLY A 323 6.95 -14.49 18.45
N LEU A 324 6.73 -13.54 17.53
CA LEU A 324 5.40 -13.11 17.13
C LEU A 324 4.73 -14.12 16.18
N ASP A 325 3.40 -14.16 16.19
CA ASP A 325 2.58 -15.12 15.43
C ASP A 325 2.28 -14.69 13.99
N GLY A 326 2.43 -13.39 13.67
CA GLY A 326 2.09 -12.82 12.37
C GLY A 326 0.60 -12.85 12.02
N LEU A 327 -0.29 -13.09 12.99
CA LEU A 327 -1.73 -13.23 12.79
C LEU A 327 -2.44 -11.90 13.02
N THR A 328 -3.14 -11.40 12.00
CA THR A 328 -3.89 -10.14 12.10
C THR A 328 -5.15 -10.17 11.22
N ALA A 329 -6.18 -9.46 11.66
CA ALA A 329 -7.38 -9.12 10.91
C ALA A 329 -7.07 -8.24 9.69
N ALA A 330 -5.96 -7.49 9.71
CA ALA A 330 -5.51 -6.69 8.59
C ALA A 330 -4.77 -7.56 7.56
N ASP A 331 -5.48 -8.39 6.79
CA ASP A 331 -4.89 -9.37 5.87
C ASP A 331 -3.88 -8.77 4.88
N GLY A 332 -4.14 -7.55 4.39
CA GLY A 332 -3.22 -6.82 3.52
C GLY A 332 -1.90 -6.39 4.17
N LEU A 333 -1.80 -6.47 5.50
CA LEU A 333 -0.64 -6.09 6.31
C LEU A 333 0.06 -7.31 6.96
N ALA A 334 -0.50 -8.52 6.82
CA ALA A 334 -0.01 -9.75 7.42
C ALA A 334 1.28 -10.29 6.75
N VAL A 335 2.37 -9.53 6.83
CA VAL A 335 3.65 -9.86 6.21
C VAL A 335 4.76 -9.87 7.26
N GLY A 336 5.25 -11.05 7.63
CA GLY A 336 6.22 -11.20 8.72
C GLY A 336 7.64 -10.69 8.44
N ARG A 337 8.00 -10.41 7.18
CA ARG A 337 9.34 -9.99 6.78
C ARG A 337 9.26 -8.76 5.86
N PRO A 338 10.00 -7.67 6.15
CA PRO A 338 9.91 -6.45 5.35
C PRO A 338 10.63 -6.59 4.01
N SER A 339 10.27 -5.71 3.07
CA SER A 339 10.87 -5.56 1.76
C SER A 339 12.38 -5.31 1.82
N ARG A 340 13.10 -5.75 0.78
CA ARG A 340 14.51 -5.44 0.52
C ARG A 340 14.76 -3.94 0.25
N LEU A 341 13.73 -3.20 -0.15
CA LEU A 341 13.79 -1.77 -0.46
C LEU A 341 13.37 -0.91 0.72
N ALA A 342 12.31 -1.30 1.44
CA ALA A 342 11.65 -0.46 2.43
C ALA A 342 12.63 0.14 3.44
N GLY A 343 13.28 -0.68 4.26
CA GLY A 343 14.13 -0.14 5.33
C GLY A 343 15.40 0.58 4.83
N LYS A 344 15.92 0.25 3.64
CA LYS A 344 17.06 0.97 3.05
C LYS A 344 16.68 2.38 2.60
N ILE A 345 15.59 2.52 1.86
CA ILE A 345 15.14 3.81 1.32
C ILE A 345 14.49 4.65 2.42
N MET A 346 13.74 4.00 3.32
CA MET A 346 13.05 4.68 4.41
C MET A 346 13.96 5.11 5.55
N ARG A 347 15.21 4.62 5.62
CA ARG A 347 16.17 4.97 6.67
C ARG A 347 16.21 6.47 6.96
N THR A 348 16.28 7.32 5.94
CA THR A 348 16.31 8.77 6.16
C THR A 348 15.00 9.50 5.83
N LEU A 349 14.02 8.81 5.24
CA LEU A 349 12.79 9.42 4.73
C LEU A 349 11.57 9.23 5.64
N LEU A 350 11.51 8.13 6.39
CA LEU A 350 10.37 7.81 7.26
C LEU A 350 10.50 8.55 8.59
N PHE A 351 9.45 9.26 9.01
CA PHE A 351 9.47 9.97 10.30
C PHE A 351 9.42 8.98 11.47
N GLY A 352 8.54 7.99 11.39
CA GLY A 352 8.42 6.95 12.40
C GLY A 352 7.36 5.95 12.01
N SER A 353 7.05 5.06 12.95
CA SER A 353 5.98 4.09 12.80
C SER A 353 5.21 3.92 14.10
N VAL A 354 4.00 3.40 13.98
CA VAL A 354 3.13 3.03 15.07
C VAL A 354 2.73 1.57 14.93
N THR A 355 2.50 0.91 16.05
CA THR A 355 1.82 -0.39 16.07
C THR A 355 0.44 -0.28 16.71
N PHE A 356 -0.53 -1.07 16.25
CA PHE A 356 -1.91 -1.02 16.72
C PHE A 356 -2.53 -2.41 16.90
N PRO A 357 -3.49 -2.59 17.82
CA PRO A 357 -4.25 -3.82 17.96
C PRO A 357 -5.39 -3.88 16.93
N ASP A 358 -5.73 -5.09 16.47
CA ASP A 358 -6.70 -5.33 15.39
C ASP A 358 -8.11 -4.81 15.65
N ASN A 359 -8.55 -4.73 16.91
CA ASN A 359 -9.90 -4.25 17.19
C ASN A 359 -10.08 -2.77 16.83
N ASP A 360 -9.02 -1.97 16.81
CA ASP A 360 -9.12 -0.53 16.57
C ASP A 360 -9.49 -0.22 15.12
N ILE A 361 -8.94 -0.99 14.17
CA ILE A 361 -9.24 -0.78 12.75
C ILE A 361 -10.70 -1.06 12.42
N TYR A 362 -11.35 -2.02 13.09
CA TYR A 362 -12.78 -2.29 12.88
C TYR A 362 -13.67 -1.15 13.36
N ARG A 363 -13.32 -0.47 14.47
CA ARG A 363 -14.03 0.73 14.91
C ARG A 363 -13.97 1.81 13.83
N TYR A 364 -12.78 2.06 13.29
CA TYR A 364 -12.59 3.03 12.23
C TYR A 364 -13.28 2.65 10.91
N VAL A 365 -13.38 1.36 10.57
CA VAL A 365 -14.21 0.88 9.44
C VAL A 365 -15.67 1.31 9.63
N ALA A 366 -16.25 1.04 10.81
CA ALA A 366 -17.64 1.39 11.07
C ALA A 366 -17.87 2.91 11.13
N GLN A 367 -16.96 3.66 11.76
CA GLN A 367 -17.06 5.12 11.85
C GLN A 367 -16.96 5.80 10.50
N LEU A 368 -16.06 5.34 9.63
CA LEU A 368 -15.90 5.90 8.29
C LEU A 368 -17.17 5.66 7.43
N GLN A 369 -17.79 4.48 7.59
CA GLN A 369 -19.08 4.19 6.97
C GLN A 369 -20.20 5.07 7.55
N ASP A 370 -20.28 5.21 8.87
CA ASP A 370 -21.34 5.97 9.56
C ASP A 370 -21.24 7.49 9.29
N THR A 371 -20.04 8.03 9.18
CA THR A 371 -19.79 9.48 9.06
C THR A 371 -19.64 9.97 7.62
N GLN A 372 -19.12 9.13 6.71
CA GLN A 372 -18.79 9.52 5.34
C GLN A 372 -19.44 8.63 4.27
N GLY A 373 -20.08 7.52 4.65
CA GLY A 373 -20.56 6.53 3.69
C GLY A 373 -19.44 5.83 2.91
N ILE A 374 -18.19 5.91 3.36
CA ILE A 374 -17.03 5.32 2.68
C ILE A 374 -16.74 3.94 3.27
N THR A 375 -16.79 2.92 2.43
CA THR A 375 -16.39 1.56 2.80
C THR A 375 -14.90 1.31 2.53
N VAL A 376 -14.22 0.72 3.51
CA VAL A 376 -12.82 0.29 3.43
C VAL A 376 -12.67 -1.12 4.00
N GLU A 377 -11.66 -1.86 3.54
CA GLU A 377 -11.24 -3.10 4.22
C GLU A 377 -10.49 -2.77 5.53
N PRO A 378 -10.38 -3.70 6.50
CA PRO A 378 -9.75 -3.42 7.80
C PRO A 378 -8.33 -2.83 7.67
N SER A 379 -7.49 -3.38 6.78
CA SER A 379 -6.14 -2.87 6.54
C SER A 379 -6.09 -1.40 6.10
N ALA A 380 -7.13 -0.92 5.42
CA ALA A 380 -7.19 0.45 4.91
C ALA A 380 -7.62 1.47 5.98
N ALA A 381 -8.15 1.02 7.11
CA ALA A 381 -8.43 1.87 8.26
C ALA A 381 -7.23 2.06 9.21
N ALA A 382 -6.14 1.32 8.99
CA ALA A 382 -4.95 1.33 9.86
C ALA A 382 -4.31 2.72 10.03
N GLY A 383 -4.41 3.62 9.05
CA GLY A 383 -3.83 4.96 9.19
C GLY A 383 -4.46 5.81 10.31
N PHE A 384 -5.73 5.57 10.67
CA PHE A 384 -6.39 6.29 11.76
C PHE A 384 -5.78 5.97 13.14
N THR A 385 -5.23 4.76 13.32
CA THR A 385 -4.63 4.33 14.59
C THR A 385 -3.34 5.08 14.89
N GLY A 386 -2.68 5.64 13.87
CA GLY A 386 -1.45 6.39 14.03
C GLY A 386 -1.59 7.83 14.48
N ILE A 387 -2.79 8.42 14.41
CA ILE A 387 -2.98 9.84 14.69
C ILE A 387 -2.63 10.15 16.15
N ALA A 388 -3.34 9.55 17.11
CA ALA A 388 -3.19 9.79 18.56
C ALA A 388 -1.75 9.56 19.06
N PRO A 389 -1.10 8.39 18.84
CA PRO A 389 0.28 8.17 19.29
C PRO A 389 1.26 9.14 18.62
N THR A 390 1.04 9.52 17.36
CA THR A 390 1.92 10.48 16.68
C THR A 390 1.83 11.86 17.31
N ILE A 391 0.64 12.41 17.52
CA ILE A 391 0.49 13.75 18.10
C ILE A 391 0.86 13.79 19.59
N LYS A 392 0.69 12.68 20.32
CA LYS A 392 1.16 12.54 21.71
C LYS A 392 2.69 12.65 21.79
N ASN A 393 3.41 11.96 20.89
CA ASN A 393 4.87 11.95 20.87
C ASN A 393 5.47 13.16 20.14
N MET A 394 4.70 13.82 19.27
CA MET A 394 5.10 15.02 18.52
C MET A 394 4.00 16.08 18.59
N PRO A 395 3.87 16.81 19.71
CA PRO A 395 2.81 17.82 19.87
C PRO A 395 2.81 18.91 18.78
N ALA A 396 3.97 19.19 18.17
CA ALA A 396 4.09 20.12 17.04
C ALA A 396 3.28 19.70 15.79
N PHE A 397 2.93 18.42 15.68
CA PHE A 397 2.05 17.93 14.62
C PHE A 397 0.56 18.13 14.92
N ASN A 398 0.19 18.63 16.12
CA ASN A 398 -1.18 18.98 16.46
C ASN A 398 -1.35 20.49 16.54
N SER A 399 -1.27 21.16 15.40
CA SER A 399 -1.49 22.61 15.28
C SER A 399 -2.65 22.89 14.33
N ASN A 400 -3.24 24.09 14.45
CA ASN A 400 -4.32 24.54 13.56
C ASN A 400 -3.93 24.60 12.06
N HIS A 401 -2.63 24.55 11.76
CA HIS A 401 -2.07 24.58 10.41
C HIS A 401 -1.64 23.20 9.91
N ALA A 402 -1.66 22.18 10.77
CA ALA A 402 -1.30 20.82 10.39
C ALA A 402 -2.40 20.17 9.53
N THR A 403 -1.98 19.40 8.53
CA THR A 403 -2.88 18.56 7.72
C THR A 403 -2.55 17.09 7.97
N HIS A 404 -3.54 16.32 8.40
CA HIS A 404 -3.44 14.88 8.63
C HIS A 404 -4.10 14.14 7.46
N ILE A 405 -3.34 13.29 6.77
CA ILE A 405 -3.85 12.49 5.64
C ILE A 405 -3.77 11.01 6.01
N VAL A 406 -4.92 10.38 6.21
CA VAL A 406 -5.03 8.93 6.33
C VAL A 406 -5.11 8.32 4.94
N TRP A 407 -4.25 7.34 4.65
CA TRP A 407 -4.21 6.68 3.34
C TRP A 407 -5.04 5.38 3.37
N ALA A 408 -6.23 5.41 2.78
CA ALA A 408 -7.08 4.23 2.68
C ALA A 408 -6.62 3.35 1.51
N THR A 409 -6.12 2.15 1.78
CA THR A 409 -5.36 1.35 0.80
C THR A 409 -6.17 0.28 0.05
N GLY A 410 -7.45 0.07 0.36
CA GLY A 410 -8.27 -1.00 -0.23
C GLY A 410 -9.71 -0.99 0.25
N GLY A 411 -10.65 -1.45 -0.58
CA GLY A 411 -12.02 -1.73 -0.12
C GLY A 411 -13.10 -1.88 -1.18
N SER A 412 -13.04 -1.21 -2.34
CA SER A 412 -14.20 -1.15 -3.25
C SER A 412 -14.59 -2.50 -3.86
N MET A 413 -13.64 -3.43 -4.01
CA MET A 413 -13.90 -4.78 -4.53
C MET A 413 -14.40 -5.77 -3.47
N MET A 414 -14.44 -5.39 -2.20
CA MET A 414 -14.87 -6.26 -1.12
C MET A 414 -16.37 -6.61 -1.29
N PRO A 415 -16.74 -7.91 -1.28
CA PRO A 415 -18.13 -8.34 -1.38
C PRO A 415 -19.00 -7.75 -0.27
N GLN A 416 -20.30 -7.61 -0.54
CA GLN A 416 -21.27 -7.06 0.43
C GLN A 416 -21.24 -7.80 1.77
N SER A 417 -21.15 -9.13 1.75
CA SER A 417 -21.08 -9.95 2.98
C SER A 417 -19.86 -9.62 3.85
N GLU A 418 -18.68 -9.43 3.24
CA GLU A 418 -17.46 -9.04 3.95
C GLU A 418 -17.58 -7.60 4.47
N ARG A 419 -18.18 -6.68 3.70
CA ARG A 419 -18.49 -5.30 4.15
C ARG A 419 -19.38 -5.29 5.39
N GLU A 420 -20.48 -6.03 5.36
CA GLU A 420 -21.44 -6.13 6.45
C GLU A 420 -20.82 -6.78 7.70
N ALA A 421 -20.04 -7.84 7.54
CA ALA A 421 -19.35 -8.49 8.65
C ALA A 421 -18.35 -7.55 9.34
N ASN A 422 -17.53 -6.85 8.57
CA ASN A 422 -16.55 -5.89 9.10
C ASN A 422 -17.24 -4.71 9.79
N TYR A 423 -18.31 -4.18 9.19
CA TYR A 423 -19.11 -3.11 9.78
C TYR A 423 -19.76 -3.54 11.10
N ALA A 424 -20.44 -4.70 11.12
CA ALA A 424 -21.09 -5.23 12.31
C ALA A 424 -20.08 -5.44 13.45
N LYS A 425 -18.88 -5.95 13.14
CA LYS A 425 -17.81 -6.10 14.12
C LYS A 425 -17.37 -4.75 14.71
N GLY A 426 -17.24 -3.73 13.87
CA GLY A 426 -16.93 -2.37 14.33
C GLY A 426 -18.02 -1.78 15.23
N LYS A 427 -19.30 -1.97 14.88
CA LYS A 427 -20.43 -1.54 15.73
C LYS A 427 -20.42 -2.20 17.10
N GLU A 428 -20.16 -3.51 17.16
CA GLU A 428 -20.02 -4.25 18.43
C GLU A 428 -18.88 -3.66 19.28
N LEU A 429 -17.72 -3.40 18.67
CA LEU A 429 -16.54 -2.89 19.36
C LEU A 429 -16.67 -1.43 19.83
N MET A 430 -17.57 -0.63 19.24
CA MET A 430 -17.86 0.73 19.70
C MET A 430 -18.74 0.78 20.96
N ILE A 431 -19.42 -0.31 21.32
CA ILE A 431 -20.19 -0.40 22.58
C ILE A 431 -19.23 -0.56 23.78
N ALA A 432 -18.04 -1.14 23.57
CA ALA A 432 -17.00 -1.26 24.57
C ALA A 432 -15.99 -0.09 24.46
N PRO A 433 -15.68 0.64 25.55
CA PRO A 433 -14.73 1.74 25.50
C PRO A 433 -13.32 1.29 25.04
N LEU A 434 -12.56 2.18 24.41
CA LEU A 434 -11.15 1.94 24.09
C LEU A 434 -10.37 1.74 25.39
N ILE A 435 -9.74 0.58 25.54
CA ILE A 435 -8.80 0.31 26.63
C ILE A 435 -7.40 0.59 26.08
N HIS A 436 -6.97 1.84 26.13
CA HIS A 436 -5.56 2.20 25.93
C HIS A 436 -5.08 2.84 27.23
N ALA A 437 -4.26 2.10 28.00
CA ALA A 437 -3.58 2.59 29.19
C ALA A 437 -2.29 3.33 28.79
#